data_AF-A0AA39UU65-F1
#
_entry.id   AF-A0AA39UU65-F1
#
_cell.length_a   1.000
_cell.length_b   1.000
_cell.length_c   1.000
_cell.angle_alpha   90.00
_cell.angle_beta   90.00
_cell.angle_gamma   90.00
#
_symmetry.space_group_name_H-M   'P 1'
#
loop_
_entity.id
_entity.type
_entity.pdbx_description
1 polymer ?
#
loop_
_entity_poly.entity_id
_entity_poly.type
_entity_poly.pdbx_seq_one_letter_code
_entity_poly.pdbx_strand_id
1 'polypeptide(L)'
;MSFADMSVSPSNPSISSSLSGSSLLVAWQLKDKTVLIVGGGEVASGRIEAVLSADAKVIILAPAKGLHPRTKRFIELYPDRVTYYDRRFSGPAELYKMDMVLTALDDPNSSRQIVELCREQRIPVNAADIPDLCDFYFGAQIRDGPLQIMISTNGSGPRIAALLKSKLSTALGGYEGEAIRRVGDLRERLKERAPGIGGAVSRRRMKWMSQLCNEWDMEDLTQLDDAKIARLLDEGWEQNRVPSLRDLGGKPKLKQGEENPPLASREFNSGGSTVLPATLGFIAGGVSVALLFMYHRR
;
A
#
# COMPACT_ATOMS: atom_id res chain seq x y z
N MET A 1 -36.09 12.09 -34.38
CA MET A 1 -35.59 11.43 -33.15
C MET A 1 -34.29 12.13 -32.76
N SER A 2 -34.35 12.89 -31.68
CA SER A 2 -33.30 13.80 -31.19
C SER A 2 -32.36 13.03 -30.26
N PHE A 3 -31.07 12.99 -30.57
CA PHE A 3 -30.03 12.59 -29.62
C PHE A 3 -29.75 13.78 -28.71
N ALA A 4 -30.13 13.65 -27.43
CA ALA A 4 -29.91 14.67 -26.42
C ALA A 4 -28.44 14.72 -26.00
N ASP A 5 -27.89 15.93 -26.01
CA ASP A 5 -26.64 16.32 -25.36
C ASP A 5 -26.62 15.88 -23.88
N MET A 6 -25.74 14.94 -23.53
CA MET A 6 -25.32 14.74 -22.14
C MET A 6 -24.03 15.53 -21.90
N SER A 7 -24.20 16.84 -21.68
CA SER A 7 -23.15 17.67 -21.11
C SER A 7 -22.99 17.32 -19.62
N VAL A 8 -21.95 16.56 -19.29
CA VAL A 8 -21.55 16.35 -17.89
C VAL A 8 -20.94 17.66 -17.39
N SER A 9 -21.72 18.42 -16.62
CA SER A 9 -21.21 19.57 -15.88
C SER A 9 -20.19 19.11 -14.83
N PRO A 10 -19.07 19.83 -14.62
CA PRO A 10 -18.15 19.54 -13.53
C PRO A 10 -18.83 19.93 -12.22
N SER A 11 -19.43 18.96 -11.52
CA SER A 11 -19.96 19.18 -10.18
C SER A 11 -18.79 19.54 -9.26
N ASN A 12 -18.72 20.81 -8.88
CA ASN A 12 -17.82 21.27 -7.83
C ASN A 12 -18.20 20.49 -6.55
N PRO A 13 -17.32 19.64 -5.99
CA PRO A 13 -17.69 18.85 -4.83
C PRO A 13 -17.98 19.82 -3.68
N SER A 14 -19.24 19.86 -3.24
CA SER A 14 -19.63 20.58 -2.05
C SER A 14 -18.74 20.09 -0.90
N ILE A 15 -18.05 21.00 -0.23
CA ILE A 15 -17.29 20.65 0.97
C ILE A 15 -18.30 20.05 1.96
N SER A 16 -18.14 18.76 2.24
CA SER A 16 -18.97 18.03 3.20
C SER A 16 -19.05 18.81 4.51
N SER A 17 -20.26 18.94 5.06
CA SER A 17 -20.52 19.64 6.32
C SER A 17 -19.93 18.92 7.55
N SER A 18 -19.35 17.72 7.40
CA SER A 18 -18.57 17.04 8.43
C SER A 18 -17.19 16.62 7.91
N LEU A 19 -16.16 17.37 8.29
CA LEU A 19 -14.75 17.00 8.10
C LEU A 19 -14.25 16.25 9.35
N SER A 20 -14.77 15.05 9.61
CA SER A 20 -14.39 14.29 10.81
C SER A 20 -14.41 12.79 10.61
N GLY A 21 -13.56 12.08 11.35
CA GLY A 21 -13.67 10.63 11.54
C GLY A 21 -13.06 9.75 10.44
N SER A 22 -12.39 10.31 9.43
CA SER A 22 -11.67 9.53 8.41
C SER A 22 -10.18 9.48 8.68
N SER A 23 -9.54 8.35 8.35
CA SER A 23 -8.08 8.22 8.34
C SER A 23 -7.47 9.05 7.20
N LEU A 24 -6.34 9.71 7.45
CA LEU A 24 -5.49 10.27 6.39
C LEU A 24 -4.64 9.13 5.80
N LEU A 25 -4.82 8.84 4.51
CA LEU A 25 -4.03 7.82 3.83
C LEU A 25 -2.71 8.42 3.33
N VAL A 26 -1.59 7.90 3.83
CA VAL A 26 -0.24 8.35 3.45
C VAL A 26 0.63 7.17 3.02
N ALA A 27 1.46 7.39 2.00
CA ALA A 27 2.50 6.44 1.60
C ALA A 27 3.78 6.72 2.41
N TRP A 28 3.96 6.00 3.52
CA TRP A 28 5.10 6.19 4.41
C TRP A 28 6.41 5.69 3.79
N GLN A 29 7.39 6.59 3.63
CA GLN A 29 8.72 6.24 3.14
C GLN A 29 9.58 5.69 4.29
N LEU A 30 9.87 4.38 4.27
CA LEU A 30 10.65 3.70 5.31
C LEU A 30 12.04 3.26 4.84
N LYS A 31 12.44 3.63 3.62
CA LYS A 31 13.78 3.33 3.12
C LYS A 31 14.85 3.82 4.09
N ASP A 32 15.72 2.92 4.50
CA ASP A 32 16.81 3.15 5.47
C ASP A 32 16.38 3.55 6.89
N LYS A 33 15.08 3.54 7.18
CA LYS A 33 14.53 3.81 8.52
C LYS A 33 14.56 2.56 9.38
N THR A 34 14.75 2.74 10.68
CA THR A 34 14.82 1.63 11.64
C THR A 34 13.46 1.39 12.26
N VAL A 35 12.92 0.20 12.05
CA VAL A 35 11.64 -0.25 12.61
C VAL A 35 11.89 -1.35 13.64
N LEU A 36 11.40 -1.13 14.85
CA LEU A 36 11.41 -2.13 15.92
C LEU A 36 10.14 -2.98 15.84
N ILE A 37 10.31 -4.30 15.81
CA ILE A 37 9.24 -5.29 15.94
C ILE A 37 9.39 -5.98 17.29
N VAL A 38 8.37 -5.87 18.14
CA VAL A 38 8.32 -6.58 19.42
C VAL A 38 7.33 -7.73 19.31
N GLY A 39 7.86 -8.95 19.31
CA GLY A 39 7.13 -10.18 18.96
C GLY A 39 7.64 -10.80 17.67
N GLY A 40 7.36 -12.10 17.48
CA GLY A 40 7.86 -12.86 16.32
C GLY A 40 6.91 -13.93 15.79
N GLY A 41 5.66 -13.95 16.28
CA GLY A 41 4.61 -14.87 15.86
C GLY A 41 4.00 -14.54 14.48
N GLU A 42 2.85 -15.13 14.19
CA GLU A 42 2.18 -15.01 12.88
C GLU A 42 1.92 -13.56 12.49
N VAL A 43 1.29 -12.80 13.40
CA VAL A 43 0.97 -11.37 13.19
C VAL A 43 2.24 -10.54 12.95
N ALA A 44 3.29 -10.79 13.74
CA ALA A 44 4.58 -10.11 13.58
C ALA A 44 5.19 -10.38 12.19
N SER A 45 5.04 -11.60 11.67
CA SER A 45 5.61 -11.98 10.37
C SER A 45 5.00 -11.16 9.21
N GLY A 46 3.70 -10.86 9.25
CA GLY A 46 3.06 -9.96 8.27
C GLY A 46 3.52 -8.51 8.40
N ARG A 47 3.80 -8.04 9.63
CA ARG A 47 4.36 -6.70 9.88
C ARG A 47 5.78 -6.58 9.34
N ILE A 48 6.62 -7.59 9.58
CA ILE A 48 7.99 -7.68 9.06
C ILE A 48 8.00 -7.63 7.54
N GLU A 49 7.17 -8.43 6.88
CA GLU A 49 7.04 -8.39 5.42
C GLU A 49 6.69 -7.00 4.91
N ALA A 50 5.71 -6.34 5.53
CA ALA A 50 5.23 -5.04 5.08
C ALA A 50 6.33 -3.96 5.13
N VAL A 51 7.09 -3.91 6.23
CA VAL A 51 8.17 -2.91 6.39
C VAL A 51 9.44 -3.29 5.62
N LEU A 52 9.75 -4.58 5.48
CA LEU A 52 10.83 -5.02 4.58
C LEU A 52 10.53 -4.65 3.13
N SER A 53 9.29 -4.84 2.69
CA SER A 53 8.82 -4.42 1.36
C SER A 53 8.80 -2.90 1.16
N ALA A 54 9.07 -2.11 2.21
CA ALA A 54 9.20 -0.66 2.18
C ALA A 54 10.64 -0.20 2.46
N ASP A 55 11.61 -1.10 2.30
CA ASP A 55 13.04 -0.82 2.44
C ASP A 55 13.52 -0.43 3.85
N ALA A 56 12.76 -0.79 4.88
CA ALA A 56 13.15 -0.59 6.28
C ALA A 56 14.32 -1.50 6.72
N LYS A 57 15.07 -1.02 7.71
CA LYS A 57 15.95 -1.82 8.57
C LYS A 57 15.14 -2.29 9.76
N VAL A 58 15.06 -3.58 9.98
CA VAL A 58 14.16 -4.20 10.95
C VAL A 58 14.96 -4.74 12.12
N ILE A 59 14.56 -4.37 13.33
CA ILE A 59 15.05 -4.99 14.56
C ILE A 59 13.92 -5.83 15.14
N ILE A 60 14.19 -7.10 15.46
CA ILE A 60 13.21 -8.02 16.03
C ILE A 60 13.64 -8.38 17.45
N LEU A 61 12.76 -8.12 18.42
CA LEU A 61 12.88 -8.57 19.81
C LEU A 61 11.82 -9.63 20.08
N ALA A 62 12.22 -10.90 20.10
CA ALA A 62 11.33 -12.01 20.44
C ALA A 62 12.12 -13.23 20.93
N PRO A 63 11.63 -13.96 21.94
CA PRO A 63 12.17 -15.28 22.25
C PRO A 63 12.13 -16.22 21.04
N ALA A 64 13.18 -17.00 20.81
CA ALA A 64 13.29 -17.96 19.72
C ALA A 64 12.16 -18.99 19.78
N LYS A 65 11.77 -19.35 21.01
CA LYS A 65 10.55 -20.12 21.30
C LYS A 65 9.32 -19.26 20.98
N GLY A 66 8.67 -19.57 19.87
CA GLY A 66 7.47 -18.87 19.41
C GLY A 66 7.66 -18.07 18.12
N LEU A 67 8.87 -18.02 17.56
CA LEU A 67 9.07 -17.46 16.23
C LEU A 67 8.29 -18.26 15.17
N HIS A 68 7.48 -17.55 14.41
CA HIS A 68 6.80 -18.11 13.24
C HIS A 68 7.83 -18.52 12.18
N PRO A 69 7.65 -19.63 11.42
CA PRO A 69 8.59 -20.05 10.38
C PRO A 69 8.89 -18.96 9.36
N ARG A 70 7.89 -18.12 9.03
CA ARG A 70 8.08 -16.98 8.13
C ARG A 70 9.02 -15.92 8.71
N THR A 71 8.89 -15.64 10.01
CA THR A 71 9.81 -14.74 10.74
C THR A 71 11.25 -15.26 10.70
N LYS A 72 11.45 -16.55 10.97
CA LYS A 72 12.78 -17.19 10.88
C LYS A 72 13.39 -17.03 9.49
N ARG A 73 12.59 -17.27 8.45
CA ARG A 73 13.01 -17.11 7.06
C ARG A 73 13.41 -15.66 6.72
N PHE A 74 12.73 -14.66 7.27
CA PHE A 74 13.16 -13.26 7.08
C PHE A 74 14.50 -12.95 7.75
N ILE A 75 14.75 -13.50 8.94
CA ILE A 75 16.04 -13.35 9.64
C ILE A 75 17.18 -13.96 8.80
N GLU A 76 16.95 -15.12 8.21
CA GLU A 76 17.94 -15.83 7.38
C GLU A 76 18.18 -15.18 6.00
N LEU A 77 17.12 -14.74 5.33
CA LEU A 77 17.22 -14.22 3.95
C LEU A 77 17.71 -12.78 3.86
N TYR A 78 17.56 -11.98 4.93
CA TYR A 78 17.85 -10.55 4.90
C TYR A 78 18.80 -10.13 6.04
N PRO A 79 19.98 -10.78 6.20
CA PRO A 79 20.89 -10.52 7.32
C PRO A 79 21.40 -9.07 7.36
N ASP A 80 21.50 -8.39 6.21
CA ASP A 80 21.94 -6.99 6.13
C ASP A 80 20.85 -5.98 6.55
N ARG A 81 19.61 -6.43 6.68
CA ARG A 81 18.45 -5.58 6.97
C ARG A 81 17.65 -6.01 8.19
N VAL A 82 17.82 -7.24 8.66
CA VAL A 82 17.12 -7.78 9.83
C VAL A 82 18.14 -8.09 10.91
N THR A 83 18.04 -7.37 12.02
CA THR A 83 18.78 -7.69 13.25
C THR A 83 17.84 -8.37 14.24
N TYR A 84 18.17 -9.60 14.65
CA TYR A 84 17.36 -10.37 15.59
C TYR A 84 18.05 -10.49 16.94
N TYR A 85 17.29 -10.24 18.02
CA TYR A 85 17.71 -10.55 19.37
C TYR A 85 16.73 -11.55 20.00
N ASP A 86 17.26 -12.70 20.41
CA ASP A 86 16.55 -13.74 21.15
C ASP A 86 16.30 -13.32 22.61
N ARG A 87 15.43 -12.34 22.78
CA ARG A 87 15.01 -11.81 24.08
C ARG A 87 13.74 -11.01 23.95
N ARG A 88 13.11 -10.76 25.10
CA ARG A 88 11.97 -9.84 25.19
C ARG A 88 12.45 -8.38 25.19
N PHE A 89 11.52 -7.48 24.91
CA PHE A 89 11.70 -6.05 25.14
C PHE A 89 12.08 -5.81 26.62
N SER A 90 13.12 -5.00 26.84
CA SER A 90 13.72 -4.83 28.17
C SER A 90 13.41 -3.47 28.81
N GLY A 91 13.00 -2.47 28.01
CA GLY A 91 12.70 -1.14 28.51
C GLY A 91 12.95 -0.03 27.49
N PRO A 92 12.88 1.24 27.91
CA PRO A 92 12.92 2.41 27.02
C PRO A 92 14.22 2.55 26.22
N ALA A 93 15.32 1.96 26.68
CA ALA A 93 16.60 2.00 25.96
C ALA A 93 16.51 1.32 24.57
N GLU A 94 15.62 0.34 24.40
CA GLU A 94 15.38 -0.33 23.12
C GLU A 94 14.75 0.59 22.07
N LEU A 95 14.13 1.70 22.51
CA LEU A 95 13.46 2.66 21.65
C LEU A 95 14.41 3.72 21.09
N TYR A 96 15.66 3.74 21.56
CA TYR A 96 16.66 4.70 21.12
C TYR A 96 16.87 4.64 19.60
N LYS A 97 16.63 5.76 18.92
CA LYS A 97 16.77 5.92 17.45
C LYS A 97 15.85 5.02 16.61
N MET A 98 14.70 4.60 17.15
CA MET A 98 13.67 3.95 16.33
C MET A 98 12.83 4.99 15.59
N ASP A 99 12.57 4.76 14.30
CA ASP A 99 11.68 5.60 13.50
C ASP A 99 10.20 5.14 13.61
N MET A 100 9.96 3.87 13.96
CA MET A 100 8.64 3.26 14.11
C MET A 100 8.72 2.01 14.98
N VAL A 101 7.66 1.72 15.74
CA VAL A 101 7.55 0.52 16.57
C VAL A 101 6.26 -0.24 16.25
N LEU A 102 6.36 -1.55 16.05
CA LEU A 102 5.22 -2.44 15.84
C LEU A 102 5.22 -3.51 16.95
N THR A 103 4.14 -3.58 17.73
CA THR A 103 3.98 -4.64 18.74
C THR A 103 3.02 -5.70 18.25
N ALA A 104 3.37 -6.96 18.46
CA ALA A 104 2.57 -8.13 18.12
C ALA A 104 2.77 -9.18 19.22
N LEU A 105 2.24 -8.87 20.41
CA LEU A 105 2.39 -9.64 21.63
C LEU A 105 1.04 -10.16 22.12
N ASP A 106 1.02 -11.37 22.69
CA ASP A 106 -0.19 -11.97 23.25
C ASP A 106 -0.63 -11.29 24.56
N ASP A 107 0.28 -10.62 25.27
CA ASP A 107 -0.03 -9.84 26.48
C ASP A 107 -0.32 -8.37 26.12
N PRO A 108 -1.59 -7.92 26.25
CA PRO A 108 -1.97 -6.55 25.94
C PRO A 108 -1.32 -5.51 26.87
N ASN A 109 -0.98 -5.88 28.11
CA ASN A 109 -0.37 -4.95 29.06
C ASN A 109 1.06 -4.60 28.64
N SER A 110 1.83 -5.60 28.20
CA SER A 110 3.16 -5.38 27.60
C SER A 110 3.07 -4.45 26.38
N SER A 111 2.10 -4.65 25.49
CA SER A 111 1.88 -3.76 24.34
C SER A 111 1.54 -2.33 24.77
N ARG A 112 0.67 -2.15 25.78
CA ARG A 112 0.32 -0.83 26.32
C ARG A 112 1.52 -0.10 26.89
N GLN A 113 2.35 -0.79 27.69
CA GLN A 113 3.57 -0.20 28.25
C GLN A 113 4.52 0.28 27.15
N ILE A 114 4.73 -0.52 26.10
CA ILE A 114 5.59 -0.14 24.97
C ILE A 114 5.01 1.09 24.24
N VAL A 115 3.69 1.11 24.01
CA VAL A 115 2.99 2.24 23.37
C VAL A 115 3.17 3.54 24.15
N GLU A 116 3.01 3.49 25.48
CA GLU A 116 3.22 4.66 26.35
C GLU A 116 4.65 5.20 26.23
N LEU A 117 5.65 4.31 26.31
CA LEU A 117 7.05 4.69 26.13
C LEU A 117 7.36 5.25 24.73
N CYS A 118 6.71 4.74 23.68
CA CYS A 118 6.85 5.27 22.33
C CYS A 118 6.27 6.69 22.22
N ARG A 119 5.11 6.94 22.82
CA ARG A 119 4.45 8.25 22.82
C ARG A 119 5.27 9.31 23.56
N GLU A 120 5.89 8.96 24.69
CA GLU A 120 6.84 9.83 25.41
C GLU A 120 8.00 10.28 24.52
N GLN A 121 8.46 9.41 23.62
CA GLN A 121 9.57 9.67 22.70
C GLN A 121 9.12 10.16 21.31
N ARG A 122 7.81 10.34 21.10
CA ARG A 122 7.18 10.71 19.81
C ARG A 122 7.51 9.74 18.67
N ILE A 123 7.63 8.45 19.00
CA ILE A 123 7.83 7.37 18.03
C ILE A 123 6.47 6.84 17.62
N PRO A 124 6.12 6.85 16.32
CA PRO A 124 4.88 6.26 15.84
C PRO A 124 4.79 4.77 16.15
N VAL A 125 3.66 4.37 16.72
CA VAL A 125 3.45 2.99 17.18
C VAL A 125 2.15 2.37 16.66
N ASN A 126 2.22 1.08 16.32
CA ASN A 126 1.04 0.25 16.04
C ASN A 126 1.09 -0.99 16.93
N ALA A 127 0.06 -1.17 17.76
CA ALA A 127 -0.13 -2.37 18.56
C ALA A 127 -1.16 -3.28 17.89
N ALA A 128 -0.74 -4.48 17.50
CA ALA A 128 -1.63 -5.43 16.84
C ALA A 128 -2.86 -5.74 17.71
N ASP A 129 -4.02 -5.80 17.05
CA ASP A 129 -5.32 -6.13 17.64
C ASP A 129 -5.80 -5.20 18.78
N ILE A 130 -5.13 -4.06 19.00
CA ILE A 130 -5.53 -3.04 19.97
C ILE A 130 -5.65 -1.67 19.27
N PRO A 131 -6.76 -1.40 18.55
CA PRO A 131 -6.91 -0.18 17.75
C PRO A 131 -6.71 1.12 18.51
N ASP A 132 -7.20 1.21 19.75
CA ASP A 132 -7.11 2.42 20.60
C ASP A 132 -5.66 2.80 20.99
N LEU A 133 -4.71 1.88 20.80
CA LEU A 133 -3.29 2.09 21.05
C LEU A 133 -2.47 2.41 19.79
N CYS A 134 -3.10 2.43 18.61
CA CYS A 134 -2.41 2.62 17.34
C CYS A 134 -2.46 4.08 16.87
N ASP A 135 -1.32 4.60 16.42
CA ASP A 135 -1.26 5.92 15.75
C ASP A 135 -1.62 5.82 14.25
N PHE A 136 -1.53 4.61 13.68
CA PHE A 136 -1.85 4.31 12.29
C PHE A 136 -2.35 2.88 12.14
N TYR A 137 -3.06 2.60 11.05
CA TYR A 137 -3.55 1.27 10.71
C TYR A 137 -2.91 0.73 9.44
N PHE A 138 -2.73 -0.58 9.41
CA PHE A 138 -2.49 -1.28 8.15
C PHE A 138 -3.82 -1.49 7.43
N GLY A 139 -3.86 -1.19 6.13
CA GLY A 139 -4.98 -1.51 5.26
C GLY A 139 -4.77 -2.80 4.46
N ALA A 140 -5.81 -3.25 3.76
CA ALA A 140 -5.63 -4.24 2.71
C ALA A 140 -4.85 -3.60 1.55
N GLN A 141 -3.79 -4.26 1.09
CA GLN A 141 -2.88 -3.70 0.09
C GLN A 141 -2.81 -4.57 -1.16
N ILE A 142 -2.80 -3.92 -2.33
CA ILE A 142 -2.40 -4.48 -3.62
C ILE A 142 -1.05 -3.87 -3.99
N ARG A 143 -0.13 -4.68 -4.51
CA ARG A 143 1.17 -4.25 -5.00
C ARG A 143 1.42 -4.87 -6.37
N ASP A 144 1.82 -4.04 -7.32
CA ASP A 144 2.27 -4.45 -8.66
C ASP A 144 3.41 -3.51 -9.09
N GLY A 145 4.65 -3.97 -8.90
CA GLY A 145 5.84 -3.12 -9.06
C GLY A 145 5.70 -1.79 -8.31
N PRO A 146 5.76 -0.63 -8.99
CA PRO A 146 5.60 0.69 -8.38
C PRO A 146 4.14 1.05 -8.01
N LEU A 147 3.13 0.31 -8.49
CA LEU A 147 1.74 0.52 -8.08
C LEU A 147 1.52 -0.02 -6.68
N GLN A 148 0.93 0.83 -5.83
CA GLN A 148 0.43 0.43 -4.52
C GLN A 148 -0.98 0.99 -4.34
N ILE A 149 -1.93 0.12 -3.98
CA ILE A 149 -3.30 0.52 -3.62
C ILE A 149 -3.55 0.07 -2.19
N MET A 150 -3.94 1.01 -1.34
CA MET A 150 -4.37 0.72 0.03
C MET A 150 -5.88 0.95 0.16
N ILE A 151 -6.55 -0.03 0.75
CA ILE A 151 -7.98 0.02 1.07
C ILE A 151 -8.09 0.09 2.59
N SER A 152 -8.64 1.20 3.08
CA SER A 152 -8.93 1.41 4.49
C SER A 152 -10.44 1.49 4.70
N THR A 153 -10.91 0.85 5.76
CA THR A 153 -12.29 0.95 6.25
C THR A 153 -12.34 1.67 7.59
N ASN A 154 -11.32 2.48 7.91
CA ASN A 154 -11.21 3.18 9.18
C ASN A 154 -11.37 2.26 10.41
N GLY A 155 -10.82 1.05 10.34
CA GLY A 155 -10.92 0.03 11.40
C GLY A 155 -12.24 -0.77 11.44
N SER A 156 -13.28 -0.39 10.69
CA SER A 156 -14.62 -0.98 10.87
C SER A 156 -14.89 -2.31 10.15
N GLY A 157 -14.08 -2.73 9.18
CA GLY A 157 -14.44 -3.84 8.29
C GLY A 157 -13.28 -4.51 7.58
N PRO A 158 -12.37 -5.22 8.29
CA PRO A 158 -11.24 -5.91 7.67
C PRO A 158 -11.69 -6.94 6.62
N ARG A 159 -12.81 -7.64 6.84
CA ARG A 159 -13.37 -8.57 5.86
C ARG A 159 -13.84 -7.87 4.58
N ILE A 160 -14.47 -6.71 4.70
CA ILE A 160 -14.91 -5.92 3.55
C ILE A 160 -13.70 -5.39 2.78
N ALA A 161 -12.66 -4.89 3.47
CA ALA A 161 -11.41 -4.47 2.84
C ALA A 161 -10.77 -5.59 2.02
N ALA A 162 -10.77 -6.82 2.53
CA ALA A 162 -10.25 -7.99 1.81
C ALA A 162 -11.09 -8.36 0.57
N LEU A 163 -12.42 -8.26 0.65
CA LEU A 163 -13.30 -8.49 -0.50
C LEU A 163 -13.11 -7.42 -1.59
N LEU A 164 -12.99 -6.16 -1.20
CA LEU A 164 -12.70 -5.06 -2.13
C LEU A 164 -11.33 -5.23 -2.77
N LYS A 165 -10.31 -5.64 -1.99
CA LYS A 165 -8.99 -6.00 -2.51
C LYS A 165 -9.11 -7.05 -3.62
N SER A 166 -9.80 -8.15 -3.35
CA SER A 166 -9.98 -9.23 -4.33
C SER A 166 -10.66 -8.73 -5.62
N LYS A 167 -11.75 -7.99 -5.49
CA LYS A 167 -12.45 -7.40 -6.65
C LYS A 167 -11.56 -6.47 -7.47
N LEU A 168 -10.80 -5.59 -6.80
CA LEU A 168 -9.88 -4.67 -7.46
C LEU A 168 -8.72 -5.42 -8.12
N SER A 169 -8.16 -6.43 -7.47
CA SER A 169 -7.10 -7.27 -8.05
C SER A 169 -7.55 -7.97 -9.35
N THR A 170 -8.80 -8.44 -9.43
CA THR A 170 -9.35 -9.03 -10.66
C THR A 170 -9.62 -8.00 -11.76
N ALA A 171 -9.86 -6.75 -11.40
CA ALA A 171 -10.12 -5.68 -12.36
C ALA A 171 -8.84 -5.08 -12.98
N LEU A 172 -7.68 -5.25 -12.34
CA LEU A 172 -6.39 -4.83 -12.88
C LEU A 172 -5.95 -5.79 -14.00
N GLY A 173 -5.33 -5.22 -15.03
CA GLY A 173 -4.82 -5.94 -16.21
C GLY A 173 -3.50 -6.66 -15.98
N GLY A 174 -2.80 -6.37 -14.87
CA GLY A 174 -1.51 -6.97 -14.51
C GLY A 174 -0.33 -6.34 -15.25
N TYR A 175 -0.54 -5.20 -15.90
CA TYR A 175 0.48 -4.45 -16.63
C TYR A 175 0.65 -3.02 -16.10
N GLU A 176 -0.15 -2.62 -15.12
CA GLU A 176 -0.14 -1.28 -14.52
C GLU A 176 1.23 -0.93 -13.93
N GLY A 177 1.85 -1.88 -13.22
CA GLY A 177 3.18 -1.69 -12.66
C GLY A 177 4.24 -1.38 -13.72
N GLU A 178 4.24 -2.13 -14.82
CA GLU A 178 5.16 -1.93 -15.94
C GLU A 178 4.87 -0.60 -16.66
N ALA A 179 3.61 -0.28 -16.93
CA ALA A 179 3.22 0.99 -17.53
C ALA A 179 3.70 2.19 -16.71
N ILE A 180 3.53 2.16 -15.38
CA ILE A 180 4.03 3.21 -14.48
C ILE A 180 5.55 3.32 -14.56
N ARG A 181 6.27 2.20 -14.59
CA ARG A 181 7.74 2.20 -14.71
C ARG A 181 8.17 2.87 -16.01
N ARG A 182 7.57 2.48 -17.13
CA ARG A 182 7.86 3.04 -18.46
C ARG A 182 7.59 4.54 -18.56
N VAL A 183 6.46 4.99 -17.99
CA VAL A 183 6.15 6.43 -17.88
C VAL A 183 7.16 7.15 -16.98
N GLY A 184 7.63 6.49 -15.91
CA GLY A 184 8.71 6.97 -15.06
C GLY A 184 10.00 7.21 -15.85
N ASP A 185 10.45 6.22 -16.62
CA ASP A 185 11.66 6.30 -17.46
C ASP A 185 11.54 7.45 -18.47
N LEU A 186 10.40 7.57 -19.16
CA LEU A 186 10.12 8.70 -20.07
C LEU A 186 10.21 10.05 -19.34
N ARG A 187 9.63 10.15 -18.14
CA ARG A 187 9.63 11.37 -17.35
C ARG A 187 11.05 11.80 -16.97
N GLU A 188 11.94 10.85 -16.68
CA GLU A 188 13.35 11.12 -16.39
C GLU A 188 14.08 11.65 -17.62
N ARG A 189 13.97 10.96 -18.76
CA ARG A 189 14.58 11.42 -20.02
C ARG A 189 14.05 12.79 -20.48
N LEU A 190 12.76 13.06 -20.27
CA LEU A 190 12.18 14.36 -20.55
C LEU A 190 12.75 15.48 -19.66
N LYS A 191 13.04 15.18 -18.38
CA LYS A 191 13.69 16.15 -17.47
C LYS A 191 15.13 16.43 -17.90
N GLU A 192 15.85 15.44 -18.40
CA GLU A 192 17.21 15.61 -18.93
C GLU A 192 17.21 16.45 -20.21
N ARG A 193 16.30 16.17 -21.13
CA ARG A 193 16.14 16.89 -22.40
C ARG A 193 15.72 18.35 -22.21
N ALA A 194 14.83 18.60 -21.25
CA ALA A 194 14.32 19.93 -20.94
C ALA A 194 14.50 20.22 -19.43
N PRO A 195 15.72 20.57 -18.99
CA PRO A 195 16.02 20.77 -17.58
C PRO A 195 15.33 22.03 -17.02
N GLY A 196 15.16 22.05 -15.69
CA GLY A 196 14.58 23.18 -14.95
C GLY A 196 13.50 22.76 -13.98
N ILE A 197 13.52 23.37 -12.79
CA ILE A 197 12.57 23.11 -11.69
C ILE A 197 11.56 24.26 -11.65
N GLY A 198 10.27 23.94 -11.70
CA GLY A 198 9.21 24.94 -11.72
C GLY A 198 9.12 25.73 -13.04
N GLY A 199 8.37 26.83 -13.01
CA GLY A 199 8.25 27.74 -14.16
C GLY A 199 7.55 27.15 -15.40
N ALA A 200 7.77 27.79 -16.55
CA ALA A 200 7.09 27.47 -17.80
C ALA A 200 7.47 26.09 -18.35
N VAL A 201 8.75 25.71 -18.28
CA VAL A 201 9.23 24.40 -18.76
C VAL A 201 8.61 23.26 -17.96
N SER A 202 8.58 23.35 -16.62
CA SER A 202 7.96 22.31 -15.80
C SER A 202 6.45 22.19 -16.04
N ARG A 203 5.74 23.31 -16.27
CA ARG A 203 4.32 23.29 -16.64
C ARG A 203 4.10 22.65 -18.01
N ARG A 204 4.96 22.94 -18.99
CA ARG A 204 4.90 22.32 -20.32
C ARG A 204 5.14 20.81 -20.24
N ARG A 205 6.17 20.35 -19.51
CA ARG A 205 6.42 18.91 -19.29
C ARG A 205 5.21 18.23 -18.65
N MET A 206 4.65 18.82 -17.60
CA MET A 206 3.48 18.28 -16.91
C MET A 206 2.28 18.17 -17.85
N LYS A 207 1.97 19.25 -18.59
CA LYS A 207 0.86 19.26 -19.57
C LYS A 207 1.04 18.17 -20.64
N TRP A 208 2.24 18.07 -21.21
CA TRP A 208 2.53 17.10 -22.27
C TRP A 208 2.47 15.65 -21.76
N MET A 209 3.04 15.36 -20.58
CA MET A 209 2.94 14.04 -19.95
C MET A 209 1.49 13.67 -19.63
N SER A 210 0.70 14.60 -19.09
CA SER A 210 -0.72 14.37 -18.82
C SER A 210 -1.50 14.09 -20.10
N GLN A 211 -1.20 14.81 -21.19
CA GLN A 211 -1.82 14.56 -22.49
C GLN A 211 -1.48 13.15 -23.00
N LEU A 212 -0.20 12.76 -23.00
CA LEU A 212 0.23 11.41 -23.37
C LEU A 212 -0.51 10.32 -22.58
N CYS A 213 -0.54 10.43 -21.24
CA CYS A 213 -1.20 9.44 -20.39
C CYS A 213 -2.72 9.40 -20.53
N ASN A 214 -3.34 10.44 -21.08
CA ASN A 214 -4.78 10.46 -21.37
C ASN A 214 -5.10 9.94 -22.77
N GLU A 215 -4.16 10.03 -23.72
CA GLU A 215 -4.34 9.58 -25.11
C GLU A 215 -3.92 8.13 -25.32
N TRP A 216 -2.91 7.65 -24.59
CA TRP A 216 -2.43 6.27 -24.66
C TRP A 216 -3.07 5.42 -23.56
N ASP A 217 -3.55 4.24 -23.93
CA ASP A 217 -4.01 3.25 -22.96
C ASP A 217 -2.83 2.71 -22.14
N MET A 218 -3.10 2.24 -20.92
CA MET A 218 -2.05 1.69 -20.04
C MET A 218 -1.25 0.54 -20.67
N GLU A 219 -1.89 -0.29 -21.50
CA GLU A 219 -1.19 -1.36 -22.23
C GLU A 219 -0.22 -0.80 -23.28
N ASP A 220 -0.58 0.26 -23.99
CA ASP A 220 0.30 0.91 -24.98
C ASP A 220 1.52 1.55 -24.29
N LEU A 221 1.34 2.11 -23.09
CA LEU A 221 2.43 2.65 -22.28
C LEU A 221 3.48 1.59 -21.91
N THR A 222 3.13 0.31 -21.84
CA THR A 222 4.09 -0.78 -21.61
C THR A 222 5.11 -0.92 -22.75
N GLN A 223 4.77 -0.45 -23.95
CA GLN A 223 5.61 -0.61 -25.15
C GLN A 223 6.71 0.47 -25.27
N LEU A 224 6.77 1.44 -24.35
CA LEU A 224 7.77 2.51 -24.31
C LEU A 224 9.17 1.98 -23.94
N ASP A 225 9.82 1.32 -24.90
CA ASP A 225 11.25 1.04 -24.84
C ASP A 225 12.09 2.30 -25.12
N ASP A 226 13.40 2.17 -24.94
CA ASP A 226 14.38 3.25 -25.11
C ASP A 226 14.30 3.92 -26.49
N ALA A 227 14.07 3.14 -27.55
CA ALA A 227 13.99 3.64 -28.91
C ALA A 227 12.69 4.43 -29.13
N LYS A 228 11.55 3.91 -28.64
CA LYS A 228 10.27 4.63 -28.72
C LYS A 228 10.27 5.87 -27.87
N ILE A 229 10.89 5.86 -26.68
CA ILE A 229 11.02 7.05 -25.85
C ILE A 229 11.83 8.12 -26.60
N ALA A 230 12.98 7.78 -27.19
CA ALA A 230 13.79 8.73 -27.95
C ALA A 230 12.97 9.38 -29.08
N ARG A 231 12.29 8.57 -29.89
CA ARG A 231 11.40 9.08 -30.95
C ARG A 231 10.23 9.91 -30.43
N LEU A 232 9.62 9.51 -29.31
CA LEU A 232 8.51 10.27 -28.71
C LEU A 232 8.98 11.65 -28.22
N LEU A 233 10.22 11.77 -27.75
CA LEU A 233 10.79 13.06 -27.38
C LEU A 233 11.10 13.91 -28.64
N ASP A 234 11.70 13.33 -29.67
CA ASP A 234 12.09 14.05 -30.89
C ASP A 234 10.87 14.46 -31.74
N GLU A 235 9.92 13.55 -31.93
CA GLU A 235 8.75 13.73 -32.80
C GLU A 235 7.52 14.27 -32.05
N GLY A 236 7.48 14.11 -30.72
CA GLY A 236 6.37 14.55 -29.89
C GLY A 236 6.69 15.79 -29.07
N TRP A 237 7.62 15.67 -28.12
CA TRP A 237 7.96 16.78 -27.23
C TRP A 237 8.45 18.02 -27.99
N GLU A 238 9.45 17.88 -28.87
CA GLU A 238 10.01 19.03 -29.61
C GLU A 238 8.99 19.67 -30.55
N GLN A 239 8.06 18.87 -31.08
CA GLN A 239 6.98 19.33 -31.97
C GLN A 239 5.70 19.74 -31.22
N ASN A 240 5.71 19.67 -29.89
CA ASN A 240 4.56 19.97 -29.02
C ASN A 240 3.27 19.21 -29.41
N ARG A 241 3.41 17.92 -29.72
CA ARG A 241 2.30 16.98 -30.01
C ARG A 241 2.52 15.65 -29.31
N VAL A 242 1.50 14.80 -29.29
CA VAL A 242 1.60 13.42 -28.81
C VAL A 242 1.41 12.48 -30.00
N PRO A 243 2.48 11.87 -30.53
CA PRO A 243 2.37 10.82 -31.55
C PRO A 243 1.57 9.63 -31.02
N SER A 244 0.80 8.98 -31.89
CA SER A 244 0.17 7.70 -31.54
C SER A 244 1.23 6.61 -31.44
N LEU A 245 0.93 5.52 -30.72
CA LEU A 245 1.81 4.36 -30.66
C LEU A 245 2.14 3.81 -32.07
N ARG A 246 1.19 3.89 -33.01
CA ARG A 246 1.37 3.46 -34.40
C ARG A 246 2.39 4.30 -35.14
N ASP A 247 2.40 5.62 -34.92
CA ASP A 247 3.39 6.53 -35.53
C ASP A 247 4.83 6.18 -35.10
N LEU A 248 4.95 5.60 -33.90
CA LEU A 248 6.21 5.14 -33.33
C LEU A 248 6.56 3.69 -33.68
N GLY A 249 5.78 3.04 -34.56
CA GLY A 249 5.99 1.65 -34.98
C GLY A 249 5.60 0.61 -33.93
N GLY A 250 4.83 1.01 -32.92
CA GLY A 250 4.27 0.09 -31.93
C GLY A 250 3.10 -0.71 -32.52
N LYS A 251 2.85 -1.89 -31.93
CA LYS A 251 1.77 -2.76 -32.37
C LYS A 251 0.50 -2.32 -31.64
N PRO A 252 -0.52 -1.80 -32.35
CA PRO A 252 -1.78 -1.47 -31.71
C PRO A 252 -2.45 -2.75 -31.22
N LYS A 253 -3.27 -2.61 -30.19
CA LYS A 253 -4.15 -3.68 -29.71
C LYS A 253 -4.97 -4.24 -30.89
N LEU A 254 -4.92 -5.56 -31.10
CA LEU A 254 -5.98 -6.24 -31.84
C LEU A 254 -7.24 -6.04 -31.01
N LYS A 255 -8.23 -5.28 -31.51
CA LYS A 255 -9.54 -5.24 -30.86
C LYS A 255 -10.05 -6.67 -30.77
N GLN A 256 -10.06 -7.26 -29.58
CA GLN A 256 -10.83 -8.48 -29.34
C GLN A 256 -12.29 -8.10 -29.55
N GLY A 257 -12.86 -8.58 -30.65
CA GLY A 257 -14.30 -8.60 -30.86
C GLY A 257 -14.97 -9.43 -29.76
N GLU A 258 -16.25 -9.15 -29.56
CA GLU A 258 -17.18 -9.87 -28.69
C GLU A 258 -16.93 -11.39 -28.71
N GLU A 259 -16.55 -11.92 -27.56
CA GLU A 259 -16.86 -13.25 -27.00
C GLU A 259 -15.76 -13.57 -25.98
N ASN A 260 -16.06 -13.45 -24.68
CA ASN A 260 -15.26 -14.11 -23.65
C ASN A 260 -15.68 -15.58 -23.63
N PRO A 261 -14.86 -16.54 -24.10
CA PRO A 261 -15.06 -17.92 -23.68
C PRO A 261 -14.73 -18.02 -22.19
N PRO A 262 -15.39 -18.91 -21.42
CA PRO A 262 -15.12 -19.05 -20.00
C PRO A 262 -13.66 -19.41 -19.79
N LEU A 263 -12.97 -18.65 -18.93
CA LEU A 263 -11.58 -18.89 -18.57
C LEU A 263 -11.43 -20.32 -18.04
N ALA A 264 -10.81 -21.19 -18.84
CA ALA A 264 -10.31 -22.46 -18.39
C ALA A 264 -9.27 -22.22 -17.28
N SER A 265 -9.47 -22.92 -16.17
CA SER A 265 -8.63 -22.94 -14.99
C SER A 265 -7.16 -23.17 -15.37
N ARG A 266 -6.35 -22.12 -15.34
CA ARG A 266 -4.90 -22.25 -15.21
C ARG A 266 -4.56 -22.35 -13.74
N GLU A 267 -4.19 -23.56 -13.34
CA GLU A 267 -3.59 -23.84 -12.04
C GLU A 267 -2.36 -22.93 -11.86
N PHE A 268 -2.51 -21.95 -10.98
CA PHE A 268 -1.36 -21.30 -10.38
C PHE A 268 -0.69 -22.34 -9.51
N ASN A 269 0.54 -22.71 -9.87
CA ASN A 269 1.39 -23.59 -9.08
C ASN A 269 1.69 -22.87 -7.76
N SER A 270 0.82 -23.11 -6.78
CA SER A 270 0.96 -22.67 -5.41
C SER A 270 1.99 -23.57 -4.74
N GLY A 271 3.18 -23.01 -4.48
CA GLY A 271 4.11 -23.60 -3.52
C GLY A 271 3.37 -23.71 -2.19
N GLY A 272 3.10 -24.95 -1.79
CA GLY A 272 2.07 -25.31 -0.82
C GLY A 272 2.22 -24.69 0.57
N SER A 273 1.08 -24.26 1.10
CA SER A 273 0.76 -24.36 2.51
C SER A 273 -0.74 -24.57 2.61
N THR A 274 -1.14 -25.83 2.84
CA THR A 274 -2.48 -26.20 3.27
C THR A 274 -2.75 -25.53 4.62
N VAL A 275 -3.49 -24.42 4.60
CA VAL A 275 -4.09 -23.84 5.80
C VAL A 275 -5.57 -24.20 5.78
N LEU A 276 -5.92 -25.16 6.62
CA LEU A 276 -7.30 -25.48 6.98
C LEU A 276 -8.00 -24.20 7.51
N PRO A 277 -9.30 -24.01 7.24
CA PRO A 277 -10.04 -22.87 7.74
C PRO A 277 -10.17 -22.98 9.26
N ALA A 278 -9.49 -22.11 10.00
CA ALA A 278 -9.76 -21.92 11.42
C ALA A 278 -11.08 -21.13 11.56
N THR A 279 -12.18 -21.87 11.65
CA THR A 279 -13.39 -21.44 12.34
C THR A 279 -13.13 -21.35 13.85
N LEU A 280 -13.71 -20.34 14.51
CA LEU A 280 -13.77 -20.03 15.96
C LEU A 280 -12.54 -19.31 16.55
N GLY A 281 -12.67 -18.26 17.37
CA GLY A 281 -13.84 -17.75 18.08
C GLY A 281 -13.86 -16.23 18.20
N PHE A 282 -14.94 -15.64 17.71
CA PHE A 282 -15.51 -14.44 18.32
C PHE A 282 -16.42 -14.95 19.44
N ILE A 283 -16.01 -14.83 20.69
CA ILE A 283 -16.95 -14.87 21.81
C ILE A 283 -17.24 -13.43 22.20
N ALA A 284 -18.52 -13.09 22.12
CA ALA A 284 -19.09 -11.84 22.54
C ALA A 284 -18.83 -11.58 24.04
N GLY A 285 -18.23 -10.45 24.36
CA GLY A 285 -18.16 -9.88 25.70
C GLY A 285 -18.94 -8.57 25.77
N GLY A 286 -20.21 -8.59 25.39
CA GLY A 286 -21.12 -7.46 25.53
C GLY A 286 -22.02 -7.66 26.74
N VAL A 287 -21.61 -7.17 27.91
CA VAL A 287 -22.52 -6.93 29.04
C VAL A 287 -22.18 -5.55 29.61
N SER A 288 -22.87 -4.52 29.11
CA SER A 288 -23.01 -3.25 29.84
C SER A 288 -24.25 -3.36 30.71
N VAL A 289 -24.03 -3.51 32.02
CA VAL A 289 -25.06 -3.37 33.05
C VAL A 289 -25.39 -1.88 33.17
N ALA A 290 -26.57 -1.49 32.70
CA ALA A 290 -27.22 -0.25 33.08
C ALA A 290 -28.49 -0.61 33.85
N LEU A 291 -28.45 -0.49 35.18
CA LEU A 291 -29.58 -0.25 36.09
C LEU A 291 -29.10 -0.46 37.53
N LEU A 292 -28.77 0.62 38.25
CA LEU A 292 -29.00 0.77 39.70
C LEU A 292 -28.50 2.14 40.17
N PHE A 293 -29.20 3.20 39.74
CA PHE A 293 -29.35 4.41 40.55
C PHE A 293 -30.80 4.41 41.05
N MET A 294 -30.99 4.11 42.33
CA MET A 294 -32.07 4.56 43.21
C MET A 294 -32.19 3.60 44.40
N TYR A 295 -31.31 3.73 45.41
CA TYR A 295 -31.69 3.69 46.83
C TYR A 295 -30.44 3.84 47.72
N HIS A 296 -30.14 5.05 48.20
CA HIS A 296 -29.60 5.33 49.54
C HIS A 296 -29.12 6.78 49.65
N ARG A 297 -29.96 7.66 50.21
CA ARG A 297 -29.64 8.50 51.38
C ARG A 297 -30.80 9.47 51.64
N ARG A 298 -31.39 9.29 52.82
CA ARG A 298 -32.14 10.23 53.69
C ARG A 298 -33.05 11.27 53.03
#